data_AF-A0A976CBC8-F1
#
_entry.id   AF-A0A976CBC8-F1
#
_cell.length_a   1.000
_cell.length_b   1.000
_cell.length_c   1.000
_cell.angle_alpha   90.00
_cell.angle_beta   90.00
_cell.angle_gamma   90.00
#
_symmetry.space_group_name_H-M   'P 1'
#
loop_
_entity.id
_entity.type
_entity.pdbx_description
1 polymer ?
#
loop_
_entity_poly.entity_id
_entity_poly.type
_entity_poly.pdbx_seq_one_letter_code
_entity_poly.pdbx_strand_id
1 'polypeptide(L)'
;MNQKITPSFYRFAPRFTVMQILTVSGLVCMIVFGLVDALFATDGGHKHRVRHYEKSSPQTPELARDQFHKDMRQIQKILAQSNMGAPQLEAIHETTYSMESSLKTLSTTWGAKPLFADVVASLELLHKASEDHHEQETRAHFAALLEKSTKLFAPTN
;
A
#
# COMPACT_ATOMS: atom_id res chain seq x y z
N MET A 1 33.59 -2.57 70.65
CA MET A 1 33.13 -1.38 69.90
C MET A 1 32.22 -1.90 68.79
N ASN A 2 30.89 -1.93 68.90
CA ASN A 2 29.86 -0.93 69.28
C ASN A 2 29.46 -0.01 68.10
N GLN A 3 28.16 -0.01 67.75
CA GLN A 3 27.40 0.83 66.80
C GLN A 3 27.28 0.40 65.31
N LYS A 4 26.12 0.49 64.61
CA LYS A 4 24.69 0.67 65.03
C LYS A 4 23.67 0.32 63.91
N ILE A 5 22.40 0.24 64.30
CA ILE A 5 21.18 -0.28 63.62
C ILE A 5 20.23 0.88 63.22
N THR A 6 19.45 0.94 62.12
CA THR A 6 19.28 -0.02 60.97
C THR A 6 19.06 0.59 59.55
N PRO A 7 17.88 1.10 59.10
CA PRO A 7 17.37 0.66 57.79
C PRO A 7 16.96 1.76 56.79
N SER A 8 16.75 1.36 55.52
CA SER A 8 15.84 2.08 54.62
C SER A 8 15.03 1.13 53.74
N PHE A 9 13.75 1.44 53.60
CA PHE A 9 12.74 0.66 52.89
C PHE A 9 12.66 1.11 51.42
N TYR A 10 12.54 0.16 50.48
CA TYR A 10 11.71 0.40 49.29
C TYR A 10 10.79 -0.79 49.00
N ARG A 11 9.55 -0.46 48.66
CA ARG A 11 8.38 -1.36 48.68
C ARG A 11 8.33 -2.27 47.46
N PHE A 12 7.88 -3.50 47.69
CA PHE A 12 7.34 -4.40 46.67
C PHE A 12 5.86 -4.10 46.37
N ALA A 13 5.39 -4.51 45.18
CA ALA A 13 4.01 -4.41 44.65
C ALA A 13 3.53 -3.00 44.24
N PRO A 14 2.78 -2.86 43.13
CA PRO A 14 1.43 -3.43 42.94
C PRO A 14 1.43 -4.74 42.14
N ARG A 15 0.65 -5.77 42.49
CA ARG A 15 -0.82 -5.88 42.45
C ARG A 15 -1.40 -5.80 41.03
N PHE A 16 -1.49 -6.97 40.39
CA PHE A 16 -2.46 -7.23 39.33
C PHE A 16 -3.87 -7.18 39.92
N THR A 17 -4.76 -6.38 39.31
CA THR A 17 -6.21 -6.44 39.53
C THR A 17 -6.91 -6.41 38.17
N VAL A 18 -8.02 -7.14 38.09
CA VAL A 18 -8.71 -7.56 36.86
C VAL A 18 -9.88 -6.64 36.50
N MET A 19 -10.27 -6.66 35.22
CA MET A 19 -11.58 -6.25 34.65
C MET A 19 -11.88 -4.76 34.46
N GLN A 20 -12.87 -4.58 33.56
CA GLN A 20 -13.63 -3.37 33.18
C GLN A 20 -13.01 -2.54 32.03
N ILE A 21 -13.74 -2.16 30.98
CA ILE A 21 -15.16 -2.39 30.60
C ILE A 21 -15.28 -2.47 29.06
N LEU A 22 -16.23 -3.26 28.53
CA LEU A 22 -16.66 -3.16 27.13
C LEU A 22 -17.43 -1.85 26.93
N THR A 23 -17.00 -1.00 26.00
CA THR A 23 -17.81 0.13 25.52
C THR A 23 -18.11 -0.04 24.04
N VAL A 24 -19.25 -0.66 23.74
CA VAL A 24 -19.78 -0.81 22.37
C VAL A 24 -20.62 0.42 22.03
N SER A 25 -20.01 1.41 21.38
CA SER A 25 -20.64 2.61 20.82
C SER A 25 -19.82 3.11 19.63
N GLY A 26 -20.35 3.33 18.42
CA GLY A 26 -21.71 3.07 17.98
C GLY A 26 -21.79 2.91 16.45
N LEU A 27 -22.63 1.97 16.02
CA LEU A 27 -23.11 1.84 14.65
C LEU A 27 -24.04 3.02 14.31
N VAL A 28 -23.77 3.75 13.23
CA VAL A 28 -24.71 4.07 12.13
C VAL A 28 -23.92 4.80 11.05
N CYS A 29 -23.78 4.19 9.88
CA CYS A 29 -23.59 4.93 8.64
C CYS A 29 -24.55 4.33 7.61
N MET A 30 -25.72 4.97 7.43
CA MET A 30 -26.63 4.60 6.36
C MET A 30 -25.99 4.97 5.03
N ILE A 31 -25.63 3.97 4.22
CA ILE A 31 -25.41 4.17 2.80
C ILE A 31 -26.52 3.42 2.07
N VAL A 32 -27.46 4.18 1.51
CA VAL A 32 -28.51 3.66 0.64
C VAL A 32 -27.92 3.43 -0.73
N PHE A 33 -27.33 2.25 -0.96
CA PHE A 33 -27.04 1.77 -2.31
C PHE A 33 -28.29 1.11 -2.89
N GLY A 34 -29.02 1.88 -3.71
CA GLY A 34 -30.09 1.36 -4.54
C GLY A 34 -29.57 0.68 -5.81
N LEU A 35 -30.41 -0.19 -6.37
CA LEU A 35 -30.33 -0.81 -7.69
C LEU A 35 -29.15 -1.75 -7.98
N VAL A 36 -29.38 -3.02 -7.65
CA VAL A 36 -29.56 -4.10 -8.64
C VAL A 36 -28.88 -3.89 -9.99
N ASP A 37 -27.83 -4.67 -10.26
CA ASP A 37 -27.65 -5.30 -11.56
C ASP A 37 -27.04 -6.70 -11.38
N ALA A 38 -27.92 -7.69 -11.25
CA ALA A 38 -27.57 -9.10 -11.18
C ALA A 38 -27.90 -9.75 -12.53
N LEU A 39 -26.98 -9.64 -13.49
CA LEU A 39 -27.07 -10.35 -14.76
C LEU A 39 -25.68 -10.77 -15.27
N PHE A 40 -25.64 -11.93 -15.94
CA PHE A 40 -24.44 -12.56 -16.51
C PHE A 40 -23.46 -13.19 -15.53
N ALA A 41 -23.93 -14.23 -14.83
CA ALA A 41 -23.12 -15.43 -14.66
C ALA A 41 -23.16 -16.24 -15.97
N THR A 42 -22.09 -16.20 -16.76
CA THR A 42 -21.84 -17.19 -17.82
C THR A 42 -20.39 -17.69 -17.72
N ASP A 43 -20.30 -19.02 -17.82
CA ASP A 43 -19.11 -19.86 -17.65
C ASP A 43 -17.94 -19.54 -18.60
N GLY A 44 -16.74 -20.05 -18.29
CA GLY A 44 -15.62 -20.11 -19.24
C GLY A 44 -14.30 -19.47 -18.79
N GLY A 45 -13.60 -20.10 -17.86
CA GLY A 45 -12.16 -19.92 -17.67
C GLY A 45 -11.75 -19.01 -16.50
N HIS A 46 -11.12 -19.61 -15.48
CA HIS A 46 -10.43 -18.92 -14.40
C HIS A 46 -9.18 -18.17 -14.92
N LYS A 47 -9.39 -17.00 -15.52
CA LYS A 47 -8.42 -15.91 -15.35
C LYS A 47 -8.68 -15.30 -14.00
N HIS A 48 -7.71 -15.40 -13.10
CA HIS A 48 -7.74 -14.80 -11.78
C HIS A 48 -7.70 -13.26 -11.94
N ARG A 49 -8.87 -12.65 -12.20
CA ARG A 49 -9.03 -11.20 -12.24
C ARG A 49 -9.03 -10.73 -10.78
N VAL A 50 -7.83 -10.44 -10.29
CA VAL A 50 -7.60 -9.76 -9.02
C VAL A 50 -8.55 -8.56 -8.97
N ARG A 51 -9.37 -8.47 -7.91
CA ARG A 51 -10.20 -7.29 -7.68
C ARG A 51 -9.32 -6.21 -7.08
N HIS A 52 -8.55 -5.53 -7.93
CA HIS A 52 -7.78 -4.37 -7.53
C HIS A 52 -8.73 -3.36 -6.85
N TYR A 53 -8.36 -2.89 -5.66
CA TYR A 53 -9.15 -1.90 -4.93
C TYR A 53 -9.21 -0.62 -5.77
N GLU A 54 -10.40 -0.24 -6.22
CA GLU A 54 -10.60 0.89 -7.13
C GLU A 54 -10.46 2.23 -6.37
N LYS A 55 -9.22 2.59 -6.01
CA LYS A 55 -8.86 3.96 -5.62
C LYS A 55 -9.22 4.90 -6.78
N SER A 56 -9.83 6.03 -6.44
CA SER A 56 -10.35 7.02 -7.41
C SER A 56 -9.32 7.31 -8.50
N SER A 57 -9.66 6.96 -9.75
CA SER A 57 -8.74 7.08 -10.88
C SER A 57 -8.54 8.54 -11.27
N PRO A 58 -7.30 8.99 -11.56
CA PRO A 58 -7.05 10.34 -12.05
C PRO A 58 -7.80 10.60 -13.36
N GLN A 59 -8.48 11.76 -13.45
CA GLN A 59 -9.38 12.07 -14.56
C GLN A 59 -8.70 12.55 -15.84
N THR A 60 -7.45 13.03 -15.77
CA THR A 60 -6.67 13.48 -16.94
C THR A 60 -5.27 12.84 -16.97
N PRO A 61 -4.59 12.79 -18.13
CA PRO A 61 -3.23 12.26 -18.23
C PRO A 61 -2.22 13.03 -17.38
N GLU A 62 -2.38 14.34 -17.25
CA GLU A 62 -1.48 15.21 -16.47
C GLU A 62 -1.62 14.89 -14.98
N LEU A 63 -2.85 14.79 -14.49
CA LEU A 63 -3.14 14.36 -13.11
C LEU A 63 -2.65 12.92 -12.87
N ALA A 64 -2.80 12.02 -13.84
CA ALA A 64 -2.32 10.65 -13.75
C ALA A 64 -0.79 10.57 -13.67
N ARG A 65 -0.08 11.30 -14.53
CA ARG A 65 1.39 11.42 -14.50
C ARG A 65 1.87 11.99 -13.17
N ASP A 66 1.24 13.06 -12.70
CA ASP A 66 1.69 13.77 -11.50
C ASP A 66 1.37 12.97 -10.23
N GLN A 67 0.26 12.24 -10.20
CA GLN A 67 -0.08 11.27 -9.15
C GLN A 67 0.86 10.06 -9.17
N PHE A 68 1.16 9.46 -10.34
CA PHE A 68 2.16 8.39 -10.45
C PHE A 68 3.54 8.81 -9.90
N HIS A 69 4.01 10.01 -10.26
CA HIS A 69 5.27 10.54 -9.73
C HIS A 69 5.21 10.86 -8.24
N LYS A 70 4.05 11.25 -7.70
CA LYS A 70 3.85 11.46 -6.26
C LYS A 70 3.91 10.14 -5.49
N ASP A 71 3.30 9.09 -6.03
CA ASP A 71 3.32 7.75 -5.46
C ASP A 71 4.72 7.12 -5.49
N MET A 72 5.45 7.26 -6.61
CA MET A 72 6.88 6.91 -6.67
C MET A 72 7.71 7.58 -5.56
N ARG A 73 7.50 8.89 -5.33
CA ARG A 73 8.18 9.62 -4.24
C ARG A 73 7.73 9.17 -2.85
N GLN A 74 6.49 8.72 -2.69
CA GLN A 74 5.98 8.17 -1.43
C GLN A 74 6.67 6.83 -1.11
N ILE A 75 6.69 5.91 -2.06
CA ILE A 75 7.37 4.61 -1.91
C ILE A 75 8.86 4.84 -1.63
N GLN A 76 9.54 5.71 -2.39
CA GLN A 76 10.95 6.03 -2.17
C GLN A 76 11.25 6.55 -0.74
N LYS A 77 10.34 7.32 -0.13
CA LYS A 77 10.47 7.77 1.28
C LYS A 77 10.30 6.63 2.29
N ILE A 78 9.46 5.65 1.98
CA ILE A 78 9.30 4.46 2.82
C ILE A 78 10.56 3.59 2.70
N LEU A 79 11.02 3.32 1.47
CA LEU A 79 12.25 2.58 1.20
C LEU A 79 13.53 3.25 1.75
N ALA A 80 13.52 4.55 2.02
CA ALA A 80 14.65 5.21 2.68
C ALA A 80 14.83 4.82 4.17
N GLN A 81 13.85 4.13 4.76
CA GLN A 81 13.93 3.63 6.14
C GLN A 81 14.85 2.40 6.20
N SER A 82 15.65 2.29 7.26
CA SER A 82 16.67 1.25 7.42
C SER A 82 16.09 -0.15 7.65
N ASN A 83 14.98 -0.24 8.38
CA ASN A 83 14.18 -1.45 8.57
C ASN A 83 12.73 -1.12 8.23
N MET A 84 12.07 -1.91 7.38
CA MET A 84 10.64 -1.75 7.07
C MET A 84 9.85 -2.91 7.67
N GLY A 85 8.93 -2.59 8.57
CA GLY A 85 7.98 -3.58 9.10
C GLY A 85 6.77 -3.76 8.20
N ALA A 86 5.86 -4.65 8.60
CA ALA A 86 4.61 -4.88 7.89
C ALA A 86 3.80 -3.60 7.56
N PRO A 87 3.67 -2.60 8.46
CA PRO A 87 2.95 -1.36 8.12
C PRO A 87 3.58 -0.55 6.98
N GLN A 88 4.91 -0.62 6.81
CA GLN A 88 5.61 0.04 5.72
C GLN A 88 5.39 -0.68 4.39
N LEU A 89 5.40 -2.01 4.42
CA LEU A 89 5.22 -2.86 3.24
C LEU A 89 3.76 -2.83 2.76
N GLU A 90 2.80 -2.91 3.67
CA GLU A 90 1.37 -2.70 3.37
C GLU A 90 1.12 -1.29 2.78
N ALA A 91 1.76 -0.24 3.32
CA ALA A 91 1.65 1.10 2.74
C ALA A 91 2.24 1.20 1.31
N ILE A 92 3.23 0.38 0.95
CA ILE A 92 3.74 0.26 -0.42
C ILE A 92 2.73 -0.49 -1.29
N HIS A 93 2.24 -1.65 -0.85
CA HIS A 93 1.19 -2.44 -1.51
C HIS A 93 -0.03 -1.56 -1.83
N GLU A 94 -0.59 -0.89 -0.83
CA GLU A 94 -1.68 0.07 -0.98
C GLU A 94 -1.40 1.21 -1.97
N THR A 95 -0.14 1.64 -2.09
CA THR A 95 0.26 2.70 -3.02
C THR A 95 0.29 2.19 -4.47
N THR A 96 0.58 0.91 -4.70
CA THR A 96 0.60 0.33 -6.06
C THR A 96 -0.75 0.43 -6.77
N TYR A 97 -1.88 0.22 -6.09
CA TYR A 97 -3.23 0.41 -6.67
C TYR A 97 -3.46 1.82 -7.24
N SER A 98 -2.90 2.86 -6.60
CA SER A 98 -2.98 4.24 -7.09
C SER A 98 -2.15 4.44 -8.37
N MET A 99 -1.00 3.76 -8.43
CA MET A 99 -0.11 3.76 -9.59
C MET A 99 -0.70 2.98 -10.77
N GLU A 100 -1.38 1.85 -10.52
CA GLU A 100 -2.12 1.08 -11.53
C GLU A 100 -3.22 1.94 -12.18
N SER A 101 -4.05 2.59 -11.37
CA SER A 101 -5.08 3.53 -11.83
C SER A 101 -4.49 4.65 -12.67
N SER A 102 -3.33 5.18 -12.25
CA SER A 102 -2.60 6.21 -13.01
C SER A 102 -2.09 5.68 -14.36
N LEU A 103 -1.48 4.50 -14.41
CA LEU A 103 -1.01 3.86 -15.64
C LEU A 103 -2.16 3.50 -16.59
N LYS A 104 -3.34 3.13 -16.07
CA LYS A 104 -4.57 2.88 -16.84
C LYS A 104 -5.05 4.15 -17.55
N THR A 105 -5.13 5.29 -16.84
CA THR A 105 -5.48 6.60 -17.47
C THR A 105 -4.44 7.01 -18.52
N LEU A 106 -3.15 6.87 -18.20
CA LEU A 106 -2.05 7.23 -19.11
C LEU A 106 -2.04 6.39 -20.39
N SER A 107 -2.11 5.06 -20.27
CA SER A 107 -2.09 4.14 -21.42
C SER A 107 -3.32 4.27 -22.32
N THR A 108 -4.49 4.62 -21.75
CA THR A 108 -5.70 4.93 -22.51
C THR A 108 -5.50 6.15 -23.41
N THR A 109 -4.77 7.17 -22.95
CA THR A 109 -4.62 8.44 -23.69
C THR A 109 -3.36 8.52 -24.55
N TRP A 110 -2.24 7.95 -24.09
CA TRP A 110 -0.96 7.95 -24.82
C TRP A 110 -0.78 6.73 -25.75
N GLY A 111 -1.77 5.83 -25.76
CA GLY A 111 -1.72 4.54 -26.43
C GLY A 111 -0.95 3.48 -25.66
N ALA A 112 -1.33 2.21 -25.84
CA ALA A 112 -0.69 1.05 -25.22
C ALA A 112 0.68 0.73 -25.86
N LYS A 113 1.66 1.60 -25.63
CA LYS A 113 3.06 1.40 -26.06
C LYS A 113 3.71 0.24 -25.30
N PRO A 114 4.69 -0.49 -25.88
CA PRO A 114 5.41 -1.58 -25.18
C PRO A 114 5.98 -1.17 -23.82
N LEU A 115 6.47 0.07 -23.68
CA LEU A 115 6.97 0.64 -22.43
C LEU A 115 5.92 0.66 -21.29
N PHE A 116 4.61 0.75 -21.59
CA PHE A 116 3.58 0.59 -20.57
C PHE A 116 3.52 -0.84 -20.05
N ALA A 117 3.62 -1.85 -20.92
CA ALA A 117 3.62 -3.26 -20.51
C ALA A 117 4.82 -3.57 -19.60
N ASP A 118 6.00 -3.06 -19.94
CA ASP A 118 7.20 -3.20 -19.10
C ASP A 118 7.02 -2.59 -17.71
N VAL A 119 6.47 -1.37 -17.64
CA VAL A 119 6.23 -0.65 -16.38
C VAL A 119 5.15 -1.34 -15.54
N VAL A 120 4.03 -1.76 -16.14
CA VAL A 120 2.96 -2.52 -15.47
C VAL A 120 3.51 -3.84 -14.91
N ALA A 121 4.30 -4.59 -15.69
CA ALA A 121 4.91 -5.84 -15.22
C ALA A 121 5.88 -5.64 -14.05
N SER A 122 6.58 -4.50 -13.97
CA SER A 122 7.41 -4.18 -12.79
C SER A 122 6.62 -3.65 -11.60
N LEU A 123 5.48 -2.99 -11.83
CA LEU A 123 4.57 -2.58 -10.75
C LEU A 123 3.90 -3.80 -10.10
N GLU A 124 3.50 -4.79 -10.90
CA GLU A 124 2.95 -6.09 -10.44
C GLU A 124 3.94 -6.87 -9.55
N LEU A 125 5.24 -6.87 -9.91
CA LEU A 125 6.27 -7.49 -9.09
C LEU A 125 6.51 -6.75 -7.77
N LEU A 126 6.46 -5.41 -7.79
CA LEU A 126 6.55 -4.59 -6.58
C LEU A 126 5.34 -4.83 -5.67
N HIS A 127 4.13 -4.84 -6.25
CA HIS A 127 2.87 -5.12 -5.57
C HIS A 127 2.96 -6.42 -4.77
N LYS A 128 3.27 -7.53 -5.45
CA LYS A 128 3.39 -8.87 -4.82
C LYS A 128 4.46 -8.92 -3.73
N ALA A 129 5.67 -8.45 -3.99
CA ALA A 129 6.72 -8.46 -2.97
C ALA A 129 6.36 -7.63 -1.73
N SER A 130 5.56 -6.56 -1.89
CA SER A 130 5.05 -5.78 -0.75
C SER A 130 3.88 -6.44 -0.02
N GLU A 131 3.00 -7.16 -0.73
CA GLU A 131 1.92 -7.99 -0.17
C GLU A 131 2.47 -9.20 0.61
N ASP A 132 3.45 -9.89 0.06
CA ASP A 132 4.16 -11.03 0.68
C ASP A 132 5.16 -10.59 1.78
N HIS A 133 5.26 -9.29 2.05
CA HIS A 133 6.15 -8.71 3.07
C HIS A 133 7.67 -8.96 2.83
N HIS A 134 8.07 -9.18 1.58
CA HIS A 134 9.46 -9.43 1.20
C HIS A 134 10.24 -8.11 1.02
N GLU A 135 10.90 -7.63 2.09
CA GLU A 135 11.57 -6.32 2.11
C GLU A 135 12.61 -6.14 0.99
N GLN A 136 13.49 -7.14 0.79
CA GLN A 136 14.58 -7.07 -0.17
C GLN A 136 14.08 -7.10 -1.62
N GLU A 137 13.06 -7.91 -1.90
CA GLU A 137 12.42 -7.99 -3.21
C GLU A 137 11.64 -6.71 -3.53
N THR A 138 10.92 -6.15 -2.55
CA THR A 138 10.25 -4.85 -2.66
C THR A 138 11.23 -3.74 -3.09
N ARG A 139 12.42 -3.69 -2.47
CA ARG A 139 13.49 -2.74 -2.84
C ARG A 139 13.99 -2.97 -4.27
N ALA A 140 14.25 -4.23 -4.65
CA ALA A 140 14.75 -4.59 -5.98
C ALA A 140 13.73 -4.29 -7.10
N HIS A 141 12.46 -4.63 -6.88
CA HIS A 141 11.40 -4.39 -7.85
C HIS A 141 11.06 -2.90 -7.99
N PHE A 142 11.13 -2.10 -6.92
CA PHE A 142 11.01 -0.65 -7.03
C PHE A 142 12.15 -0.03 -7.86
N ALA A 143 13.39 -0.50 -7.70
CA ALA A 143 14.51 -0.03 -8.52
C ALA A 143 14.30 -0.32 -10.01
N ALA A 144 13.83 -1.52 -10.36
CA ALA A 144 13.47 -1.87 -11.74
C ALA A 144 12.28 -1.04 -12.28
N LEU A 145 11.28 -0.75 -11.43
CA LEU A 145 10.16 0.12 -11.77
C LEU A 145 10.62 1.57 -12.04
N LEU A 146 11.56 2.09 -11.25
CA LEU A 146 12.14 3.42 -11.45
C LEU A 146 12.90 3.52 -12.79
N GLU A 147 13.70 2.51 -13.13
CA GLU A 147 14.41 2.47 -14.41
C GLU A 147 13.44 2.49 -15.61
N LYS A 148 12.42 1.64 -15.58
CA LYS A 148 11.43 1.54 -16.68
C LYS A 148 10.53 2.76 -16.78
N SER A 149 10.06 3.30 -15.65
CA SER A 149 9.24 4.52 -15.65
C SER A 149 10.03 5.74 -16.13
N THR A 150 11.34 5.83 -15.81
CA THR A 150 12.22 6.87 -16.38
C THR A 150 12.25 6.82 -17.91
N LYS A 151 12.25 5.63 -18.53
CA LYS A 151 12.16 5.46 -19.99
C LYS A 151 10.78 5.81 -20.54
N LEU A 152 9.70 5.47 -19.82
CA LEU A 152 8.32 5.79 -20.22
C LEU A 152 8.03 7.30 -20.23
N PHE A 153 8.57 8.04 -19.25
CA PHE A 153 8.39 9.49 -19.10
C PHE A 153 9.53 10.34 -19.68
N ALA A 154 10.51 9.73 -20.35
CA ALA A 154 11.54 10.47 -21.07
C ALA A 154 10.91 11.36 -22.15
N PRO A 155 11.42 12.59 -22.37
CA PRO A 155 10.97 13.41 -23.48
C PRO A 155 11.23 12.67 -24.80
N THR A 156 10.20 12.60 -25.64
CA THR A 156 10.35 12.08 -27.01
C THR A 156 10.97 13.19 -27.85
N ASN A 157 12.17 12.92 -28.38
CA ASN A 157 12.81 13.74 -29.42
C ASN A 157 12.13 13.50 -30.78
#